data_AF-A0A8I6ATZ3-F1
#
_entry.id   AF-A0A8I6ATZ3-F1
#
_cell.length_a   1.000
_cell.length_b   1.000
_cell.length_c   1.000
_cell.angle_alpha   90.00
_cell.angle_beta   90.00
_cell.angle_gamma   90.00
#
_symmetry.space_group_name_H-M   'P 1'
#
loop_
_entity.id
_entity.type
_entity.pdbx_description
1 polymer ?
#
loop_
_entity_poly.entity_id
_entity_poly.type
_entity_poly.pdbx_seq_one_letter_code
_entity_poly.pdbx_strand_id
1 'polypeptide(L)'
;MGFRCLPFSTDRIFLFPNHICLSALTKLCQRREISSWLARWFPKDPAKPVVAQKTPIRLELVAGKTYRWCVCGRSKNQTDPTLERHWGAGLSPSPFCDGSHFFQRTGLSPLKFKAEETRTVALCTCKATRRPPYCDGTHKSEQVQKAEVGSPL
;
A
#
# COMPACT_ATOMS: atom_id res chain seq x y z
N MET A 1 33.89 -24.29 22.89
CA MET A 1 35.28 -24.69 22.60
C MET A 1 35.32 -25.12 21.14
N GLY A 2 35.93 -24.35 20.22
CA GLY A 2 37.28 -24.63 19.67
C GLY A 2 37.20 -25.83 18.71
N PHE A 3 37.56 -25.77 17.42
CA PHE A 3 38.87 -25.36 16.92
C PHE A 3 38.85 -24.93 15.45
N ARG A 4 39.90 -24.17 15.14
CA ARG A 4 40.25 -23.53 13.88
C ARG A 4 40.80 -24.50 12.82
N CYS A 5 40.93 -23.92 11.63
CA CYS A 5 41.50 -24.39 10.35
C CYS A 5 42.90 -25.05 10.34
N LEU A 6 43.08 -25.91 9.29
CA LEU A 6 44.29 -26.24 8.47
C LEU A 6 45.36 -27.19 9.06
N PRO A 7 46.09 -28.03 8.27
CA PRO A 7 46.76 -27.76 6.96
C PRO A 7 46.43 -28.78 5.83
N PHE A 8 46.57 -28.48 4.53
CA PHE A 8 47.74 -28.35 3.63
C PHE A 8 48.67 -29.57 3.55
N SER A 9 49.12 -29.87 2.31
CA SER A 9 50.10 -30.90 1.87
C SER A 9 49.43 -32.12 1.20
N THR A 10 49.76 -32.58 -0.02
CA THR A 10 50.82 -32.24 -0.98
C THR A 10 50.46 -32.88 -2.33
N ASP A 11 50.83 -32.17 -3.40
CA ASP A 11 51.30 -32.70 -4.69
C ASP A 11 50.59 -33.88 -5.36
N ARG A 12 49.96 -33.58 -6.49
CA ARG A 12 50.40 -34.17 -7.77
C ARG A 12 49.99 -33.27 -8.93
N ILE A 13 50.99 -32.56 -9.44
CA ILE A 13 50.99 -31.94 -10.75
C ILE A 13 50.92 -33.07 -11.79
N PHE A 14 49.80 -33.17 -12.49
CA PHE A 14 49.77 -33.77 -13.82
C PHE A 14 49.47 -32.66 -14.83
N LEU A 15 50.54 -32.21 -15.49
CA LEU A 15 50.47 -31.46 -16.73
C LEU A 15 50.00 -32.43 -17.82
N PHE A 16 48.80 -32.21 -18.34
CA PHE A 16 48.54 -32.49 -19.74
C PHE A 16 47.71 -31.34 -20.36
N PRO A 17 48.09 -30.90 -21.57
CA PRO A 17 47.54 -29.73 -22.20
C PRO A 17 46.24 -30.11 -22.91
N ASN A 18 45.18 -29.32 -22.72
CA ASN A 18 44.28 -28.88 -23.79
C ASN A 18 43.11 -28.08 -23.20
N HIS A 19 42.89 -26.92 -23.83
CA HIS A 19 41.83 -25.95 -23.61
C HIS A 19 40.44 -26.57 -23.37
N ILE A 20 39.81 -26.29 -22.22
CA ILE A 20 38.35 -26.12 -22.10
C ILE A 20 38.09 -24.90 -21.19
N CYS A 21 37.36 -23.93 -21.74
CA CYS A 21 36.96 -22.66 -21.13
C CYS A 21 36.17 -22.78 -19.82
N LEU A 22 36.38 -21.81 -18.94
CA LEU A 22 35.44 -21.42 -17.89
C LEU A 22 34.08 -21.04 -18.49
N SER A 23 33.05 -21.86 -18.26
CA SER A 23 31.68 -21.39 -17.95
C SER A 23 30.72 -22.58 -17.84
N ALA A 24 30.70 -23.26 -16.70
CA ALA A 24 29.66 -24.24 -16.41
C ALA A 24 29.27 -24.20 -14.93
N LEU A 25 28.83 -23.02 -14.46
CA LEU A 25 28.11 -22.86 -13.18
C LEU A 25 26.93 -21.91 -13.32
N THR A 26 26.11 -22.09 -14.36
CA THR A 26 24.79 -21.43 -14.46
C THR A 26 23.72 -22.38 -14.98
N LYS A 27 23.70 -23.63 -14.50
CA LYS A 27 22.51 -24.48 -14.63
C LYS A 27 22.35 -25.29 -13.36
N LEU A 28 21.77 -24.67 -12.33
CA LEU A 28 20.98 -25.31 -11.26
C LEU A 28 20.38 -24.21 -10.36
N CYS A 29 19.66 -23.26 -10.97
CA CYS A 29 18.67 -22.44 -10.26
C CYS A 29 17.30 -22.55 -10.96
N GLN A 30 16.94 -23.76 -11.39
CA GLN A 30 15.55 -24.09 -11.69
C GLN A 30 15.00 -24.91 -10.53
N ARG A 31 14.86 -24.26 -9.37
CA ARG A 31 14.09 -24.81 -8.27
C ARG A 31 13.26 -23.69 -7.69
N ARG A 32 11.99 -23.63 -8.12
CA ARG A 32 10.79 -23.32 -7.31
C ARG A 32 9.57 -23.14 -8.21
N GLU A 33 9.12 -24.24 -8.79
CA GLU A 33 7.68 -24.47 -9.03
C GLU A 33 7.00 -24.69 -7.66
N ILE A 34 6.89 -23.62 -6.86
CA ILE A 34 5.97 -23.55 -5.70
C ILE A 34 4.82 -22.58 -6.08
N SER A 35 4.60 -22.36 -7.38
CA SER A 35 4.30 -21.02 -7.91
C SER A 35 2.97 -20.86 -8.66
N SER A 36 1.94 -21.65 -8.36
CA SER A 36 0.61 -21.42 -8.97
C SER A 36 -0.53 -21.34 -7.97
N TRP A 37 -0.54 -22.19 -6.93
CA TRP A 37 -1.63 -22.21 -5.96
C TRP A 37 -1.62 -21.01 -5.00
N LEU A 38 -0.52 -20.75 -4.30
CA LEU A 38 -0.44 -19.60 -3.37
C LEU A 38 -0.50 -18.24 -4.11
N ALA A 39 0.03 -18.17 -5.32
CA ALA A 39 -0.04 -16.98 -6.17
C ALA A 39 -1.48 -16.63 -6.61
N ARG A 40 -2.40 -17.62 -6.62
CA ARG A 40 -3.82 -17.40 -6.93
C ARG A 40 -4.61 -16.77 -5.77
N TRP A 41 -4.11 -16.88 -4.53
CA TRP A 41 -4.78 -16.37 -3.33
C TRP A 41 -4.32 -14.96 -2.91
N PHE A 42 -3.14 -14.54 -3.36
CA PHE A 42 -2.60 -13.21 -3.10
C PHE A 42 -2.35 -12.50 -4.44
N PRO A 43 -3.30 -11.67 -4.93
CA PRO A 43 -3.03 -10.85 -6.11
C PRO A 43 -1.78 -10.00 -5.85
N LYS A 44 -0.82 -10.07 -6.78
CA LYS A 44 0.49 -9.42 -6.63
C LYS A 44 0.39 -7.90 -6.62
N ASP A 45 -0.65 -7.35 -7.23
CA ASP A 45 -0.81 -5.92 -7.43
C ASP A 45 -1.98 -5.38 -6.57
N PRO A 46 -1.76 -4.31 -5.78
CA PRO A 46 -2.83 -3.66 -5.06
C PRO A 46 -3.81 -3.00 -6.03
N ALA A 47 -5.08 -2.98 -5.66
CA ALA A 47 -6.12 -2.29 -6.42
C ALA A 47 -5.84 -0.78 -6.47
N LYS A 48 -6.23 -0.14 -7.58
CA LYS A 48 -6.16 1.31 -7.69
C LYS A 48 -7.12 1.97 -6.68
N PRO A 49 -6.71 3.07 -6.02
CA PRO A 49 -7.61 3.90 -5.23
C PRO A 49 -8.77 4.43 -6.06
N VAL A 50 -9.94 4.57 -5.46
CA VAL A 50 -11.12 5.15 -6.11
C VAL A 50 -11.40 6.56 -5.59
N VAL A 51 -12.03 7.38 -6.43
CA VAL A 51 -12.45 8.73 -6.04
C VAL A 51 -13.68 8.63 -5.15
N ALA A 52 -13.50 8.75 -3.83
CA ALA A 52 -14.62 8.65 -2.88
C ALA A 52 -15.55 9.86 -2.96
N GLN A 53 -14.97 11.07 -3.02
CA GLN A 53 -15.69 12.33 -3.20
C GLN A 53 -14.78 13.34 -3.92
N LYS A 54 -15.38 14.34 -4.56
CA LYS A 54 -14.68 15.44 -5.25
C LYS A 54 -14.42 16.65 -4.35
N THR A 55 -14.94 16.64 -3.13
CA THR A 55 -14.79 17.70 -2.14
C THR A 55 -14.06 17.19 -0.89
N PRO A 56 -13.09 17.94 -0.35
CA PRO A 56 -12.40 17.55 0.87
C PRO A 56 -13.30 17.69 2.10
N ILE A 57 -13.07 16.85 3.10
CA ILE A 57 -13.79 16.93 4.38
C ILE A 57 -12.94 17.74 5.36
N ARG A 58 -13.54 18.78 5.94
CA ARG A 58 -12.94 19.57 7.02
C ARG A 58 -13.32 18.96 8.35
N LEU A 59 -12.33 18.66 9.18
CA LEU A 59 -12.57 18.14 10.53
C LEU A 59 -11.48 18.61 11.49
N GLU A 60 -11.84 18.68 12.76
CA GLU A 60 -10.92 18.98 13.85
C GLU A 60 -10.11 17.72 14.20
N LEU A 61 -8.80 17.80 14.04
CA LEU A 61 -7.89 16.81 14.59
C LEU A 61 -7.52 17.23 16.01
N VAL A 62 -7.39 16.26 16.91
CA VAL A 62 -6.97 16.47 18.30
C VAL A 62 -5.52 16.08 18.46
N ALA A 63 -4.69 16.95 19.04
CA ALA A 63 -3.29 16.70 19.32
C ALA A 63 -3.11 15.38 20.09
N GLY A 64 -2.10 14.60 19.71
CA GLY A 64 -1.80 13.32 20.34
C GLY A 64 -2.65 12.14 19.87
N LYS A 65 -3.81 12.37 19.24
CA LYS A 65 -4.69 11.30 18.76
C LYS A 65 -4.14 10.69 17.46
N THR A 66 -4.23 9.36 17.38
CA THR A 66 -3.85 8.60 16.20
C THR A 66 -5.06 8.38 15.30
N TYR A 67 -4.92 8.73 14.04
CA TYR A 67 -5.94 8.59 13.01
C TYR A 67 -5.48 7.61 11.93
N ARG A 68 -6.45 7.00 11.24
CA ARG A 68 -6.22 6.10 10.10
C ARG A 68 -6.96 6.63 8.89
N TRP A 69 -6.25 7.31 8.01
CA TRP A 69 -6.83 7.87 6.79
C TRP A 69 -7.07 6.76 5.76
N CYS A 70 -8.25 6.78 5.13
CA CYS A 70 -8.59 5.83 4.09
C CYS A 70 -7.78 6.12 2.83
N VAL A 71 -6.97 5.16 2.36
CA VAL A 71 -6.20 5.27 1.10
C VAL A 71 -6.99 4.73 -0.09
N CYS A 72 -7.81 3.69 0.11
CA CYS A 72 -8.49 3.01 -0.99
C CYS A 72 -9.69 3.76 -1.59
N GLY A 73 -10.27 4.72 -0.84
CA GLY A 73 -11.45 5.47 -1.27
C GLY A 73 -12.78 4.71 -1.18
N ARG A 74 -12.78 3.49 -0.61
CA ARG A 74 -13.96 2.62 -0.53
C ARG A 74 -14.64 2.60 0.85
N SER A 75 -14.29 3.55 1.71
CA SER A 75 -14.86 3.65 3.06
C SER A 75 -16.28 4.18 2.99
N LYS A 76 -17.24 3.47 3.58
CA LYS A 76 -18.66 3.86 3.59
C LYS A 76 -18.89 5.17 4.34
N ASN A 77 -18.03 5.45 5.32
CA ASN A 77 -18.08 6.66 6.15
C ASN A 77 -17.83 7.96 5.36
N GLN A 78 -17.31 7.85 4.13
CA GLN A 78 -17.06 8.99 3.25
C GLN A 78 -18.19 9.24 2.25
N THR A 79 -18.95 8.20 1.91
CA THR A 79 -19.80 8.19 0.71
C THR A 79 -21.28 8.34 1.00
N ASP A 80 -21.72 8.18 2.25
CA ASP A 80 -23.13 8.18 2.61
C ASP A 80 -23.62 9.56 3.05
N PRO A 81 -24.37 10.30 2.21
CA PRO A 81 -25.01 11.56 2.60
C PRO A 81 -26.24 11.35 3.51
N THR A 82 -26.72 10.12 3.68
CA THR A 82 -27.87 9.77 4.52
C THR A 82 -27.50 9.42 5.96
N LEU A 83 -26.20 9.40 6.31
CA LEU A 83 -25.73 9.33 7.70
C LEU A 83 -26.25 10.48 8.57
N GLU A 84 -26.68 11.60 7.97
CA GLU A 84 -27.38 12.67 8.68
C GLU A 84 -28.82 12.29 9.08
N ARG A 85 -29.47 11.32 8.41
CA ARG A 85 -30.90 10.98 8.57
C ARG A 85 -31.21 9.62 9.20
N HIS A 86 -30.30 8.63 9.14
CA HIS A 86 -30.68 7.24 9.48
C HIS A 86 -30.34 6.74 10.89
N TRP A 87 -29.86 7.62 11.78
CA TRP A 87 -29.82 7.41 13.23
C TRP A 87 -29.57 8.80 13.81
N GLY A 88 -30.36 9.29 14.79
CA GLY A 88 -30.29 10.65 15.34
C GLY A 88 -28.97 10.99 16.10
N ALA A 89 -27.81 10.72 15.51
CA ALA A 89 -26.48 10.82 16.11
C ALA A 89 -25.57 11.89 15.47
N GLY A 90 -26.05 12.68 14.51
CA GLY A 90 -25.27 13.82 13.98
C GLY A 90 -23.86 13.42 13.49
N LEU A 91 -23.74 12.24 12.87
CA LEU A 91 -22.43 11.67 12.53
C LEU A 91 -21.94 12.26 11.19
N SER A 92 -21.05 13.24 11.27
CA SER A 92 -20.44 13.90 10.11
C SER A 92 -19.64 12.90 9.25
N PRO A 93 -19.68 13.00 7.90
CA PRO A 93 -18.87 12.15 7.02
C PRO A 93 -17.39 12.28 7.37
N SER A 94 -16.68 11.16 7.44
CA SER A 94 -15.30 11.13 7.93
C SER A 94 -14.35 10.42 6.96
N PRO A 95 -13.16 10.98 6.66
CA PRO A 95 -12.18 10.46 5.71
C PRO A 95 -11.33 9.31 6.28
N PHE A 96 -11.86 8.62 7.30
CA PHE A 96 -11.16 7.58 8.02
C PHE A 96 -11.51 6.18 7.48
N CYS A 97 -10.60 5.25 7.76
CA CYS A 97 -10.75 3.86 7.37
C CYS A 97 -11.76 3.13 8.24
N ASP A 98 -12.71 2.46 7.60
CA ASP A 98 -13.74 1.59 8.19
C ASP A 98 -13.42 0.09 8.10
N GLY A 99 -12.32 -0.27 7.41
CA GLY A 99 -11.93 -1.66 7.16
C GLY A 99 -12.36 -2.20 5.79
N SER A 100 -13.08 -1.41 4.98
CA SER A 100 -13.55 -1.84 3.65
C SER A 100 -12.43 -2.30 2.71
N HIS A 101 -11.21 -1.76 2.86
CA HIS A 101 -10.02 -2.20 2.10
C HIS A 101 -9.69 -3.70 2.31
N PHE A 102 -9.95 -4.24 3.50
CA PHE A 102 -9.69 -5.62 3.87
C PHE A 102 -10.77 -6.55 3.32
N PHE A 103 -12.05 -6.22 3.55
CA PHE A 103 -13.18 -7.02 3.05
C PHE A 103 -13.21 -7.13 1.54
N GLN A 104 -12.78 -6.08 0.83
CA GLN A 104 -12.73 -6.04 -0.62
C GLN A 104 -11.38 -6.50 -1.20
N ARG A 105 -10.47 -7.01 -0.34
CA ARG A 105 -9.14 -7.54 -0.73
C ARG A 105 -8.36 -6.60 -1.65
N THR A 106 -8.38 -5.31 -1.34
CA THR A 106 -7.77 -4.29 -2.20
C THR A 106 -6.23 -4.30 -2.18
N GLY A 107 -5.60 -5.00 -1.24
CA GLY A 107 -4.14 -4.95 -1.05
C GLY A 107 -3.61 -3.59 -0.54
N LEU A 108 -4.49 -2.62 -0.31
CA LEU A 108 -4.15 -1.29 0.23
C LEU A 108 -4.29 -1.27 1.74
N SER A 109 -3.39 -0.56 2.42
CA SER A 109 -3.46 -0.32 3.87
C SER A 109 -3.74 1.15 4.18
N PRO A 110 -4.51 1.45 5.23
CA PRO A 110 -4.79 2.83 5.62
C PRO A 110 -3.54 3.52 6.15
N LEU A 111 -3.42 4.83 5.90
CA LEU A 111 -2.31 5.64 6.37
C LEU A 111 -2.54 6.02 7.84
N LYS A 112 -1.74 5.44 8.73
CA LYS A 112 -1.74 5.78 10.16
C LYS A 112 -0.89 7.03 10.37
N PHE A 113 -1.46 8.06 11.01
CA PHE A 113 -0.72 9.26 11.39
C PHE A 113 -1.20 9.76 12.76
N LYS A 114 -0.32 10.47 13.47
CA LYS A 114 -0.62 11.12 14.75
C LYS A 114 -0.79 12.61 14.49
N ALA A 115 -1.86 13.21 15.02
CA ALA A 115 -2.03 14.65 14.94
C ALA A 115 -1.08 15.33 15.94
N GLU A 116 -0.28 16.27 15.48
CA GLU A 116 0.67 17.02 16.32
C GLU A 116 -0.05 18.13 17.10
N GLU A 117 -1.02 18.78 16.47
CA GLU A 117 -1.74 19.93 17.00
C GLU A 117 -3.25 19.73 16.90
N THR A 118 -4.00 20.34 17.83
CA THR A 118 -5.45 20.41 17.75
C THR A 118 -5.84 21.51 16.78
N ARG A 119 -6.29 21.14 15.58
CA ARG A 119 -6.67 22.13 14.55
C ARG A 119 -7.63 21.54 13.53
N THR A 120 -8.44 22.42 12.95
CA THR A 120 -9.32 22.09 11.82
C THR A 120 -8.50 22.00 10.53
N VAL A 121 -8.45 20.80 9.93
CA VAL A 121 -7.75 20.57 8.67
C VAL A 121 -8.70 20.01 7.61
N ALA A 122 -8.37 20.25 6.34
CA ALA A 122 -9.03 19.60 5.21
C ALA A 122 -8.27 18.31 4.83
N LEU A 123 -8.93 17.16 4.96
CA LEU A 123 -8.38 15.87 4.57
C LEU A 123 -8.88 15.44 3.19
N CYS A 124 -8.04 14.70 2.47
CA CYS A 124 -8.30 14.31 1.10
C CYS A 124 -9.33 13.16 1.02
N THR A 125 -10.29 13.33 0.10
CA THR A 125 -11.34 12.34 -0.21
C THR A 125 -11.19 11.75 -1.61
N CYS A 126 -10.63 12.48 -2.58
CA CYS A 126 -10.42 12.01 -3.95
C CYS A 126 -9.27 11.00 -4.12
N LYS A 127 -8.43 10.84 -3.08
CA LYS A 127 -7.26 9.93 -3.03
C LYS A 127 -6.15 10.21 -4.06
N ALA A 128 -6.22 11.36 -4.72
CA ALA A 128 -5.22 11.84 -5.68
C ALA A 128 -4.25 12.89 -5.10
N THR A 129 -4.29 13.15 -3.79
CA THR A 129 -3.43 14.17 -3.17
C THR A 129 -1.95 13.78 -3.26
N ARG A 130 -1.10 14.76 -3.51
CA ARG A 130 0.36 14.63 -3.43
C ARG A 130 0.89 14.77 -2.01
N ARG A 131 0.05 15.22 -1.06
CA ARG A 131 0.40 15.42 0.35
C ARG A 131 -0.54 14.65 1.28
N PRO A 132 -0.58 13.31 1.23
CA PRO A 132 -1.45 12.52 2.09
C PRO A 132 -1.11 12.74 3.57
N PRO A 133 -2.10 12.79 4.48
CA PRO A 133 -3.55 12.63 4.28
C PRO A 133 -4.29 13.94 3.91
N TYR A 134 -3.57 15.05 3.77
CA TYR A 134 -4.13 16.39 3.61
C TYR A 134 -4.61 16.68 2.18
N CYS A 135 -5.57 17.57 2.05
CA CYS A 135 -5.99 18.12 0.76
C CYS A 135 -4.96 19.15 0.26
N ASP A 136 -4.49 18.97 -0.97
CA ASP A 136 -3.54 19.84 -1.68
C ASP A 136 -4.19 20.60 -2.85
N GLY A 137 -5.51 20.47 -3.03
CA GLY A 137 -6.25 21.07 -4.15
C GLY A 137 -6.31 20.20 -5.41
N THR A 138 -5.64 19.04 -5.46
CA THR A 138 -5.67 18.14 -6.64
C THR A 138 -7.07 17.68 -7.02
N HIS A 139 -8.02 17.69 -6.07
CA HIS A 139 -9.43 17.41 -6.36
C HIS A 139 -10.06 18.38 -7.38
N LYS A 140 -9.52 19.59 -7.55
CA LYS A 140 -10.00 20.58 -8.54
C LYS A 140 -9.45 20.35 -9.95
N SER A 141 -8.48 19.45 -10.10
CA SER A 141 -7.91 19.15 -11.42
C SER A 141 -8.97 18.51 -12.32
N GLU A 142 -8.83 18.76 -13.63
CA GLU A 142 -9.77 18.27 -14.63
C GLU A 142 -9.86 16.73 -14.62
N GLN A 143 -8.74 16.04 -14.38
CA GLN A 143 -8.69 14.57 -14.26
C GLN A 143 -9.64 14.05 -13.18
N VAL A 144 -9.63 14.68 -11.99
CA VAL A 144 -10.49 14.27 -10.87
C VAL A 144 -11.94 14.73 -11.07
N GLN A 145 -12.14 15.89 -11.68
CA GLN A 145 -13.49 16.41 -11.94
C GLN A 145 -14.23 15.60 -13.00
N LYS A 146 -13.53 15.07 -14.01
CA LYS A 146 -14.09 14.19 -15.04
C LYS A 146 -14.32 12.76 -14.57
N ALA A 147 -13.58 12.31 -13.55
CA ALA A 147 -13.74 10.97 -13.02
C ALA A 147 -15.11 10.73 -12.38
N GLU A 148 -15.61 9.51 -12.52
CA GLU A 148 -16.83 9.05 -11.84
C GLU A 148 -16.54 8.75 -10.36
N VAL A 149 -17.45 9.15 -9.48
CA VAL A 149 -17.32 8.86 -8.04
C VAL A 149 -17.46 7.35 -7.81
N GLY A 150 -16.54 6.76 -7.06
CA GLY A 150 -16.46 5.31 -6.85
C GLY A 150 -15.59 4.57 -7.86
N SER A 151 -15.12 5.25 -8.91
CA SER A 151 -14.22 4.70 -9.93
C SER A 151 -12.77 5.12 -9.69
N PRO A 152 -11.78 4.33 -10.14
CA PRO A 152 -10.38 4.73 -10.13
C PRO A 152 -10.11 5.86 -11.14
N LEU A 153 -9.06 6.64 -10.88
CA LEU A 153 -8.51 7.63 -11.82
C LEU A 153 -7.70 6.99 -12.94
#